data_AF-A0AAE0DZ22-F1
#
_entry.id   AF-A0AAE0DZ22-F1
#
_cell.length_a   1.000
_cell.length_b   1.000
_cell.length_c   1.000
_cell.angle_alpha   90.00
_cell.angle_beta   90.00
_cell.angle_gamma   90.00
#
_symmetry.space_group_name_H-M   'P 1'
#
loop_
_entity.id
_entity.type
_entity.pdbx_description
1 polymer ?
#
loop_
_entity_poly.entity_id
_entity_poly.type
_entity_poly.pdbx_seq_one_letter_code
_entity_poly.pdbx_strand_id
1 'polypeptide(L)'
;MVALHMGFISLTPSFPSLPCFPPLSFNKRRPFFPMAAMSDDPIRDWILSEGKATQITKISPIGGGCINLASRYDTDAGSFFVKTNRSIGPSMFEGEALGLGAMYETKTITVPRPFKVGPLPTGGSYIIMEFVEFGFSRGDQSVLGRKLAEMHKAGKSNKGFGFDVENTIGSTPQINTWTSDWIEFYAEHRLGYQLKLALDQYGDSTIYQRGQRLMKNLALLFENCRHRAMLVTW
;
A
#
# COMPACT_ATOMS: atom_id res chain seq x y z
N MET A 1 12.84 18.15 -70.71
CA MET A 1 12.17 16.84 -70.57
C MET A 1 13.09 15.97 -69.74
N VAL A 2 12.71 15.72 -68.48
CA VAL A 2 13.61 15.31 -67.38
C VAL A 2 13.80 13.79 -67.34
N ALA A 3 15.02 13.38 -66.98
CA ALA A 3 15.56 12.04 -66.98
C ALA A 3 14.94 11.09 -65.93
N LEU A 4 14.81 9.81 -66.31
CA LEU A 4 14.57 8.67 -65.44
C LEU A 4 15.86 8.26 -64.72
N HIS A 5 15.80 8.16 -63.39
CA HIS A 5 16.68 7.30 -62.60
C HIS A 5 15.81 6.56 -61.58
N MET A 6 15.77 5.23 -61.73
CA MET A 6 15.11 4.32 -60.81
C MET A 6 15.97 4.15 -59.56
N GLY A 7 15.51 4.69 -58.44
CA GLY A 7 16.04 4.42 -57.11
C GLY A 7 14.98 3.68 -56.29
N PHE A 8 15.21 2.39 -56.04
CA PHE A 8 14.47 1.63 -55.02
C PHE A 8 14.94 2.13 -53.64
N ILE A 9 14.05 2.77 -52.88
CA ILE A 9 14.27 3.07 -51.46
C ILE A 9 13.27 2.23 -50.66
N SER A 10 13.80 1.20 -50.01
CA SER A 10 13.13 0.46 -48.96
C SER A 10 13.03 1.35 -47.72
N LEU A 11 11.82 1.69 -47.29
CA LEU A 11 11.55 2.37 -46.03
C LEU A 11 11.15 1.32 -44.99
N THR A 12 12.12 0.86 -44.20
CA THR A 12 11.87 0.11 -42.97
C THR A 12 11.58 1.09 -41.83
N PRO A 13 10.52 0.90 -41.03
CA PRO A 13 10.35 1.66 -39.79
C PRO A 13 11.30 1.10 -38.74
N SER A 14 12.30 1.90 -38.36
CA SER A 14 13.22 1.61 -37.26
C SER A 14 12.55 1.98 -35.94
N PHE A 15 12.04 0.98 -35.21
CA PHE A 15 11.65 1.13 -33.81
C PHE A 15 12.89 1.01 -32.91
N PRO A 16 13.11 1.91 -31.94
CA PRO A 16 14.13 1.69 -30.92
C PRO A 16 13.68 0.56 -29.99
N SER A 17 14.44 -0.53 -30.01
CA SER A 17 14.31 -1.68 -29.11
C SER A 17 14.55 -1.29 -27.66
N LEU A 18 13.61 -1.59 -26.77
CA LEU A 18 13.79 -1.54 -25.32
C LEU A 18 14.91 -2.53 -24.89
N PRO A 19 15.73 -2.20 -23.87
CA PRO A 19 16.78 -3.10 -23.41
C PRO A 19 16.18 -4.38 -22.82
N CYS A 20 16.53 -5.50 -23.44
CA CYS A 20 16.19 -6.84 -23.00
C CYS A 20 17.03 -7.18 -21.75
N PHE A 21 16.39 -7.33 -20.60
CA PHE A 21 17.06 -7.82 -19.40
C PHE A 21 17.32 -9.34 -19.55
N PRO A 22 18.53 -9.83 -19.22
CA PRO A 22 18.85 -11.25 -19.37
C PRO A 22 18.10 -12.10 -18.34
N PRO A 23 17.78 -13.36 -18.68
CA PRO A 23 17.16 -14.28 -17.73
C PRO A 23 18.11 -14.60 -16.58
N LEU A 24 17.60 -14.56 -15.34
CA LEU A 24 18.33 -14.94 -14.13
C LEU A 24 18.72 -16.42 -14.19
N SER A 25 19.97 -16.68 -14.55
CA SER A 25 20.61 -17.98 -14.49
C SER A 25 20.86 -18.36 -13.03
N PHE A 26 20.16 -19.40 -12.54
CA PHE A 26 20.49 -20.05 -11.28
C PHE A 26 21.39 -21.26 -11.54
N ASN A 27 22.72 -21.06 -11.45
CA ASN A 27 23.61 -21.96 -10.71
C ASN A 27 25.08 -21.53 -10.75
N LYS A 28 25.65 -21.23 -9.56
CA LYS A 28 26.80 -21.96 -8.95
C LYS A 28 27.29 -21.23 -7.70
N ARG A 29 27.26 -21.98 -6.58
CA ARG A 29 28.05 -21.90 -5.34
C ARG A 29 28.45 -20.49 -4.86
N ARG A 30 27.75 -20.00 -3.82
CA ARG A 30 28.19 -18.87 -3.00
C ARG A 30 29.34 -19.29 -2.08
N PRO A 31 30.35 -18.43 -1.85
CA PRO A 31 31.39 -18.67 -0.86
C PRO A 31 30.78 -18.73 0.55
N PHE A 32 31.30 -19.64 1.37
CA PHE A 32 30.85 -19.88 2.74
C PHE A 32 31.25 -18.69 3.60
N PHE A 33 30.28 -17.84 3.94
CA PHE A 33 30.41 -16.88 5.04
C PHE A 33 29.98 -17.60 6.33
N PRO A 34 30.69 -17.43 7.45
CA PRO A 34 30.28 -18.01 8.71
C PRO A 34 28.90 -17.44 9.06
N MET A 35 27.89 -18.33 9.19
CA MET A 35 26.58 -17.96 9.71
C MET A 35 26.78 -17.39 11.11
N ALA A 36 26.70 -16.06 11.24
CA ALA A 36 26.22 -15.49 12.48
C ALA A 36 24.84 -16.13 12.71
N ALA A 37 24.65 -16.74 13.88
CA ALA A 37 23.35 -17.27 14.29
C ALA A 37 22.34 -16.11 14.15
N MET A 38 21.47 -16.18 13.14
CA MET A 38 20.38 -15.21 12.99
C MET A 38 19.53 -15.35 14.24
N SER A 39 19.19 -14.25 14.89
CA SER A 39 18.36 -14.36 16.08
C SER A 39 16.98 -14.86 15.65
N ASP A 40 16.27 -15.56 16.54
CA ASP A 40 14.89 -16.01 16.28
C ASP A 40 13.90 -14.81 16.16
N ASP A 41 14.39 -13.57 16.21
CA ASP A 41 13.61 -12.34 16.14
C ASP A 41 14.06 -11.48 14.93
N PRO A 42 13.42 -11.66 13.76
CA PRO A 42 13.80 -10.91 12.55
C PRO A 42 13.57 -9.40 12.68
N ILE A 43 12.76 -8.95 13.63
CA ILE A 43 12.53 -7.52 13.89
C ILE A 43 13.77 -6.93 14.56
N ARG A 44 14.30 -7.60 15.59
CA ARG A 44 15.54 -7.19 16.25
C ARG A 44 16.71 -7.22 15.29
N ASP A 45 16.82 -8.28 14.50
CA ASP A 45 17.88 -8.42 13.51
C ASP A 45 17.87 -7.26 12.52
N TRP A 46 16.70 -6.91 11.98
CA TRP A 46 16.57 -5.78 11.06
C TRP A 46 16.93 -4.45 11.74
N ILE A 47 16.42 -4.19 12.95
CA ILE A 47 16.69 -2.93 13.69
C ILE A 47 18.20 -2.76 13.96
N LEU A 48 18.88 -3.83 14.37
CA LEU A 48 20.31 -3.82 14.72
C LEU A 48 21.24 -3.89 13.50
N SER A 49 20.69 -4.12 12.29
CA SER A 49 21.46 -4.15 11.04
C SER A 49 21.06 -2.99 10.13
N GLU A 50 20.00 -3.16 9.35
CA GLU A 50 19.49 -2.18 8.39
C GLU A 50 18.96 -0.91 9.06
N GLY A 51 18.39 -1.04 10.27
CA GLY A 51 17.96 0.06 11.12
C GLY A 51 19.11 0.88 11.73
N LYS A 52 20.35 0.40 11.61
CA LYS A 52 21.60 1.05 12.07
C LYS A 52 21.66 1.35 13.58
N ALA A 53 20.79 0.74 14.37
CA ALA A 53 20.93 0.75 15.82
C ALA A 53 22.05 -0.21 16.23
N THR A 54 22.79 0.13 17.29
CA THR A 54 23.72 -0.83 17.90
C THR A 54 23.07 -1.53 19.10
N GLN A 55 22.03 -0.94 19.69
CA GLN A 55 21.33 -1.49 20.84
C GLN A 55 19.85 -1.11 20.89
N ILE A 56 19.01 -2.05 21.35
CA ILE A 56 17.62 -1.78 21.73
C ILE A 56 17.57 -1.55 23.23
N THR A 57 17.26 -0.33 23.64
CA THR A 57 17.25 0.11 25.05
C THR A 57 15.93 -0.22 25.75
N LYS A 58 14.81 -0.18 25.03
CA LYS A 58 13.49 -0.45 25.59
C LYS A 58 12.52 -0.94 24.51
N ILE A 59 11.63 -1.85 24.89
CA ILE A 59 10.47 -2.22 24.08
C ILE A 59 9.23 -1.94 24.93
N SER A 60 8.36 -1.08 24.43
CA SER A 60 7.13 -0.69 25.15
C SER A 60 5.91 -1.01 24.30
N PRO A 61 4.89 -1.71 24.83
CA PRO A 61 3.63 -1.88 24.11
C PRO A 61 2.96 -0.52 23.93
N ILE A 62 2.34 -0.32 22.77
CA ILE A 62 1.50 0.85 22.48
C ILE A 62 0.06 0.38 22.39
N GLY A 63 -0.80 0.98 23.23
CA GLY A 63 -2.24 0.72 23.19
C GLY A 63 -2.89 1.23 21.89
N GLY A 64 -4.05 0.68 21.53
CA GLY A 64 -4.87 1.16 20.42
C GLY A 64 -4.91 0.27 19.17
N GLY A 65 -4.22 -0.86 19.15
CA GLY A 65 -4.41 -1.87 18.10
C GLY A 65 -5.61 -2.78 18.40
N CYS A 66 -6.66 -2.74 17.59
CA CYS A 66 -7.78 -3.70 17.71
C CYS A 66 -7.39 -5.10 17.19
N ILE A 67 -6.55 -5.16 16.14
CA ILE A 67 -6.23 -6.39 15.39
C ILE A 67 -4.75 -6.77 15.51
N ASN A 68 -3.85 -5.78 15.61
CA ASN A 68 -2.39 -5.97 15.61
C ASN A 68 -1.78 -5.55 16.94
N LEU A 69 -0.76 -6.27 17.39
CA LEU A 69 0.05 -5.84 18.53
C LEU A 69 1.01 -4.74 18.06
N ALA A 70 0.94 -3.58 18.70
CA ALA A 70 1.78 -2.42 18.41
C ALA A 70 2.82 -2.21 19.52
N SER A 71 4.07 -1.93 19.15
CA SER A 71 5.18 -1.73 20.07
C SER A 71 6.10 -0.61 19.59
N ARG A 72 6.65 0.14 20.55
CA ARG A 72 7.76 1.06 20.35
C ARG A 72 9.06 0.37 20.72
N TYR A 73 10.04 0.43 19.84
CA TYR A 73 11.40 -0.02 20.06
C TYR A 73 12.29 1.22 20.17
N ASP A 74 12.78 1.52 21.37
CA ASP A 74 13.72 2.60 21.61
C ASP A 74 15.15 2.11 21.43
N THR A 75 15.92 2.81 20.61
CA THR A 75 17.31 2.44 20.30
C THR A 75 18.24 3.64 20.44
N ASP A 76 19.54 3.40 20.33
CA ASP A 76 20.57 4.44 20.23
C ASP A 76 20.54 5.21 18.90
N ALA A 77 19.82 4.72 17.88
CA ALA A 77 19.65 5.37 16.58
C ALA A 77 18.26 6.01 16.37
N GLY A 78 17.46 6.11 17.44
CA GLY A 78 16.08 6.61 17.40
C GLY A 78 15.04 5.52 17.68
N SER A 79 13.77 5.90 17.66
CA SER A 79 12.67 4.96 17.96
C SER A 79 12.05 4.40 16.68
N PHE A 80 11.67 3.12 16.74
CA PHE A 80 10.91 2.45 15.69
C PHE A 80 9.53 2.07 16.20
N PHE A 81 8.54 2.15 15.32
CA PHE A 81 7.21 1.61 15.56
C PHE A 81 7.08 0.28 14.84
N VAL A 82 6.63 -0.74 15.56
CA VAL A 82 6.49 -2.10 15.05
C VAL A 82 5.08 -2.59 15.29
N LYS A 83 4.43 -3.08 14.24
CA LYS A 83 3.19 -3.87 14.36
C LYS A 83 3.48 -5.32 14.07
N THR A 84 2.86 -6.21 14.82
CA THR A 84 2.92 -7.66 14.60
C THR A 84 1.52 -8.26 14.62
N ASN A 85 1.34 -9.32 13.84
CA ASN A 85 0.15 -10.15 13.88
C ASN A 85 0.57 -11.62 13.78
N ARG A 86 0.14 -12.46 14.72
CA ARG A 86 0.55 -13.88 14.78
C ARG A 86 -0.28 -14.80 13.87
N SER A 87 -1.39 -14.31 13.35
CA SER A 87 -2.37 -15.11 12.60
C SER A 87 -2.49 -14.71 11.13
N ILE A 88 -2.00 -13.53 10.77
CA ILE A 88 -2.13 -12.97 9.41
C ILE A 88 -0.78 -12.99 8.71
N GLY A 89 -0.78 -13.47 7.46
CA GLY A 89 0.39 -13.45 6.58
C GLY A 89 0.80 -12.02 6.17
N PRO A 90 1.90 -11.87 5.42
CA PRO A 90 2.50 -10.56 5.17
C PRO A 90 1.67 -9.62 4.29
N SER A 91 0.73 -10.13 3.49
CA SER A 91 -0.02 -9.35 2.49
C SER A 91 -0.74 -8.12 3.06
N MET A 92 -1.31 -8.22 4.27
CA MET A 92 -1.95 -7.09 4.96
C MET A 92 -0.94 -5.96 5.21
N PHE A 93 0.24 -6.30 5.73
CA PHE A 93 1.29 -5.32 6.01
C PHE A 93 2.01 -4.84 4.75
N GLU A 94 2.08 -5.65 3.69
CA GLU A 94 2.56 -5.23 2.37
C GLU A 94 1.65 -4.14 1.79
N GLY A 95 0.33 -4.33 1.88
CA GLY A 95 -0.66 -3.30 1.51
C GLY A 95 -0.51 -2.03 2.33
N GLU A 96 -0.33 -2.14 3.65
CA GLU A 96 -0.08 -1.00 4.53
C GLU A 96 1.22 -0.25 4.16
N ALA A 97 2.32 -0.98 3.93
CA ALA A 97 3.60 -0.38 3.56
C ALA A 97 3.53 0.33 2.20
N LEU A 98 2.87 -0.26 1.21
CA LEU A 98 2.69 0.38 -0.11
C LEU A 98 1.80 1.61 -0.02
N GLY A 99 0.72 1.56 0.77
CA GLY A 99 -0.15 2.73 1.01
C GLY A 99 0.59 3.88 1.71
N LEU A 100 1.32 3.58 2.79
CA LEU A 100 2.15 4.56 3.49
C LEU A 100 3.24 5.14 2.57
N GLY A 101 3.90 4.29 1.77
CA GLY A 101 4.89 4.73 0.78
C GLY A 101 4.30 5.70 -0.24
N ALA A 102 3.14 5.36 -0.82
CA ALA A 102 2.46 6.22 -1.79
C ALA A 102 2.07 7.59 -1.20
N MET A 103 1.58 7.62 0.05
CA MET A 103 1.30 8.88 0.75
C MET A 103 2.58 9.66 1.06
N TYR A 104 3.64 8.98 1.51
CA TYR A 104 4.94 9.58 1.84
C TYR A 104 5.56 10.30 0.64
N GLU A 105 5.48 9.68 -0.54
CA GLU A 105 6.02 10.22 -1.79
C GLU A 105 5.34 11.53 -2.24
N THR A 106 4.09 11.77 -1.81
CA THR A 106 3.41 13.03 -2.12
C THR A 106 4.08 14.25 -1.47
N LYS A 107 4.82 14.05 -0.35
CA LYS A 107 5.46 15.12 0.45
C LYS A 107 4.48 16.19 0.93
N THR A 108 3.27 15.79 1.32
CA THR A 108 2.19 16.71 1.71
C THR A 108 1.86 16.64 3.20
N ILE A 109 1.13 15.61 3.61
CA ILE A 109 0.80 15.29 5.01
C ILE A 109 1.86 14.37 5.60
N THR A 110 2.12 14.51 6.89
CA THR A 110 3.05 13.63 7.61
C THR A 110 2.41 12.25 7.76
N VAL A 111 3.11 11.22 7.28
CA VAL A 111 2.81 9.81 7.48
C VAL A 111 4.08 9.10 7.93
N PRO A 112 4.01 8.05 8.77
CA PRO A 112 5.20 7.29 9.16
C PRO A 112 5.82 6.63 7.93
N ARG A 113 7.12 6.76 7.76
CA ARG A 113 7.83 6.05 6.69
C ARG A 113 7.87 4.54 6.97
N PRO A 114 7.38 3.68 6.06
CA PRO A 114 7.53 2.24 6.20
C PRO A 114 8.98 1.84 5.88
N PHE A 115 9.52 0.91 6.66
CA PHE A 115 10.89 0.43 6.46
C PHE A 115 10.94 -1.03 5.99
N LYS A 116 10.21 -1.93 6.64
CA LYS A 116 10.27 -3.36 6.35
C LYS A 116 8.96 -4.06 6.66
N VAL A 117 8.59 -5.00 5.80
CA VAL A 117 7.55 -6.01 6.05
C VAL A 117 8.20 -7.40 5.97
N GLY A 118 7.73 -8.33 6.79
CA GLY A 118 8.21 -9.70 6.73
C GLY A 118 7.36 -10.70 7.50
N PRO A 119 7.58 -12.01 7.27
CA PRO A 119 6.96 -13.07 8.06
C PRO A 119 7.63 -13.19 9.43
N LEU A 120 6.87 -13.68 10.42
CA LEU A 120 7.40 -14.11 11.71
C LEU A 120 7.76 -15.61 11.68
N PRO A 121 8.86 -16.05 12.33
CA PRO A 121 9.27 -17.47 12.29
C PRO A 121 8.23 -18.42 12.91
N THR A 122 7.50 -17.94 13.91
CA THR A 122 6.46 -18.70 14.62
C THR A 122 5.10 -18.69 13.90
N GLY A 123 5.03 -18.14 12.70
CA GLY A 123 3.77 -17.83 12.00
C GLY A 123 3.30 -16.40 12.27
N GLY A 124 2.66 -15.82 11.25
CA GLY A 124 2.24 -14.42 11.23
C GLY A 124 3.21 -13.52 10.48
N SER A 125 3.12 -12.21 10.71
CA SER A 125 3.87 -11.17 10.02
C SER A 125 4.09 -9.92 10.85
N TYR A 126 4.95 -9.04 10.37
CA TYR A 126 5.28 -7.76 10.99
C TYR A 126 5.49 -6.65 9.97
N ILE A 127 5.38 -5.40 10.44
CA ILE A 127 5.85 -4.18 9.75
C ILE A 127 6.65 -3.32 10.73
N ILE A 128 7.78 -2.78 10.26
CA ILE A 128 8.64 -1.81 10.94
C ILE A 128 8.50 -0.47 10.20
N MET A 129 8.25 0.61 10.94
CA MET A 129 8.10 1.95 10.40
C MET A 129 8.65 3.01 11.37
N GLU A 130 8.73 4.23 10.86
CA GLU A 130 9.09 5.43 11.65
C GLU A 130 8.19 5.57 12.88
N PHE A 131 8.79 5.80 14.04
CA PHE A 131 8.04 6.20 15.22
C PHE A 131 7.75 7.71 15.18
N VAL A 132 6.48 8.07 15.02
CA VAL A 132 6.03 9.47 15.09
C VAL A 132 5.63 9.78 16.52
N GLU A 133 6.31 10.75 17.13
CA GLU A 133 5.97 11.22 18.48
C GLU A 133 4.73 12.12 18.42
N PHE A 134 3.63 11.66 19.02
CA PHE A 134 2.42 12.47 19.14
C PHE A 134 2.58 13.47 20.28
N GLY A 135 2.38 14.76 19.96
CA GLY A 135 2.41 15.83 20.96
C GLY A 135 1.12 15.92 21.78
N PHE A 136 1.21 16.57 22.94
CA PHE A 136 0.08 16.81 23.86
C PHE A 136 -0.71 18.09 23.55
N SER A 137 -0.36 18.81 22.48
CA SER A 137 -1.04 20.07 22.11
C SER A 137 -2.42 19.82 21.51
N ARG A 138 -3.31 20.82 21.63
CA ARG A 138 -4.55 20.84 20.85
C ARG A 138 -4.17 20.79 19.36
N GLY A 139 -4.59 19.74 18.66
CA GLY A 139 -4.32 19.59 17.23
C GLY A 139 -4.92 20.72 16.40
N ASP A 140 -4.39 20.92 15.19
CA ASP A 140 -4.84 21.95 14.25
C ASP A 140 -5.63 21.32 13.09
N GLN A 141 -6.96 21.45 13.14
CA GLN A 141 -7.86 20.91 12.12
C GLN A 141 -7.73 21.61 10.77
N SER A 142 -7.37 22.90 10.75
CA SER A 142 -7.17 23.68 9.52
C SER A 142 -5.93 23.17 8.79
N VAL A 143 -4.84 22.94 9.52
CA VAL A 143 -3.62 22.35 8.97
C VAL A 143 -3.87 20.94 8.46
N LEU A 144 -4.60 20.10 9.20
CA LEU A 144 -4.98 18.76 8.76
C LEU A 144 -5.75 18.81 7.44
N GLY A 145 -6.81 19.62 7.36
CA GLY A 145 -7.63 19.74 6.15
C GLY A 145 -6.83 20.21 4.93
N ARG A 146 -5.96 21.22 5.11
CA ARG A 146 -5.08 21.70 4.04
C ARG A 146 -4.10 20.62 3.57
N LYS A 147 -3.44 19.93 4.50
CA LYS A 147 -2.46 18.88 4.18
C LYS A 147 -3.10 17.67 3.50
N LEU A 148 -4.29 17.29 3.92
CA LEU A 148 -5.06 16.23 3.27
C LEU A 148 -5.48 16.62 1.84
N ALA A 149 -5.92 17.86 1.62
CA ALA A 149 -6.24 18.37 0.29
C ALA A 149 -5.01 18.43 -0.64
N GLU A 150 -3.86 18.84 -0.11
CA GLU A 150 -2.57 18.80 -0.83
C GLU A 150 -2.25 17.37 -1.28
N MET A 151 -2.42 16.37 -0.39
CA MET A 151 -2.18 14.96 -0.68
C MET A 151 -3.07 14.45 -1.82
N HIS A 152 -4.38 14.67 -1.74
CA HIS A 152 -5.33 14.28 -2.78
C HIS A 152 -5.00 14.90 -4.14
N LYS A 153 -4.54 16.16 -4.15
CA LYS A 153 -4.18 16.87 -5.39
C LYS A 153 -2.88 16.34 -6.02
N ALA A 154 -1.92 15.93 -5.18
CA ALA A 154 -0.62 15.43 -5.61
C ALA A 154 -0.69 13.98 -6.09
N GLY A 155 -1.43 13.12 -5.38
CA GLY A 155 -1.62 11.72 -5.70
C GLY A 155 -2.44 11.52 -6.96
N LYS A 156 -1.80 11.14 -8.07
CA LYS A 156 -2.46 10.90 -9.36
C LYS A 156 -2.08 9.53 -9.89
N SER A 157 -3.05 8.83 -10.46
CA SER A 157 -2.83 7.59 -11.21
C SER A 157 -3.35 7.75 -12.64
N ASN A 158 -2.66 7.14 -13.59
CA ASN A 158 -3.13 6.97 -14.97
C ASN A 158 -3.84 5.63 -15.19
N LYS A 159 -3.90 4.74 -14.19
CA LYS A 159 -4.53 3.42 -14.25
C LYS A 159 -6.03 3.44 -13.94
N GLY A 160 -6.57 4.57 -13.47
CA GLY A 160 -7.96 4.71 -13.03
C GLY A 160 -8.11 4.69 -11.51
N PHE A 161 -9.24 4.20 -11.00
CA PHE A 161 -9.54 4.05 -9.58
C PHE A 161 -9.17 2.64 -9.12
N GLY A 162 -8.40 2.54 -8.04
CA GLY A 162 -7.86 1.29 -7.55
C GLY A 162 -6.50 1.49 -6.88
N PHE A 163 -5.81 0.39 -6.64
CA PHE A 163 -4.45 0.37 -6.12
C PHE A 163 -3.71 -0.88 -6.61
N ASP A 164 -2.38 -0.84 -6.62
CA ASP A 164 -1.57 -1.92 -7.21
C ASP A 164 -1.63 -3.24 -6.44
N VAL A 165 -2.11 -3.19 -5.19
CA VAL A 165 -2.33 -4.36 -4.36
C VAL A 165 -3.68 -4.29 -3.67
N GLU A 166 -4.24 -5.46 -3.44
CA GLU A 166 -5.31 -5.65 -2.47
C GLU A 166 -4.82 -5.30 -1.07
N ASN A 167 -5.65 -4.59 -0.31
CA ASN A 167 -5.33 -4.24 1.07
C ASN A 167 -6.51 -4.57 1.99
N THR A 168 -6.53 -4.02 3.19
CA THR A 168 -7.59 -4.27 4.16
C THR A 168 -8.06 -2.98 4.81
N ILE A 169 -9.37 -2.84 5.00
CA ILE A 169 -9.97 -1.82 5.86
C ILE A 169 -10.34 -2.46 7.21
N GLY A 170 -9.54 -2.20 8.23
CA GLY A 170 -9.55 -3.05 9.43
C GLY A 170 -9.09 -4.47 9.08
N SER A 171 -9.90 -5.49 9.39
CA SER A 171 -9.62 -6.89 9.02
C SER A 171 -10.31 -7.33 7.72
N THR A 172 -11.13 -6.46 7.13
CA THR A 172 -11.92 -6.80 5.95
C THR A 172 -11.08 -6.57 4.69
N PRO A 173 -11.00 -7.55 3.76
CA PRO A 173 -10.35 -7.34 2.47
C PRO A 173 -11.00 -6.17 1.72
N GLN A 174 -10.17 -5.37 1.05
CA GLN A 174 -10.62 -4.26 0.25
C GLN A 174 -10.12 -4.45 -1.18
N ILE A 175 -11.10 -4.60 -2.08
CA ILE A 175 -10.87 -4.92 -3.48
C ILE A 175 -10.37 -3.69 -4.24
N ASN A 176 -9.17 -3.75 -4.82
CA ASN A 176 -8.46 -2.61 -5.40
C ASN A 176 -8.19 -2.76 -6.90
N THR A 177 -8.77 -3.77 -7.55
CA THR A 177 -8.80 -3.91 -9.00
C THR A 177 -9.04 -2.56 -9.69
N TRP A 178 -8.17 -2.23 -10.64
CA TRP A 178 -8.25 -0.98 -11.38
C TRP A 178 -9.50 -0.91 -12.26
N THR A 179 -10.18 0.24 -12.19
CA THR A 179 -11.40 0.54 -12.96
C THR A 179 -11.31 1.95 -13.54
N SER A 180 -11.94 2.19 -14.68
CA SER A 180 -11.89 3.52 -15.32
C SER A 180 -12.98 4.48 -14.83
N ASP A 181 -14.06 3.95 -14.27
CA ASP A 181 -15.21 4.73 -13.79
C ASP A 181 -15.34 4.66 -12.27
N TRP A 182 -15.54 5.81 -11.64
CA TRP A 182 -15.63 5.91 -10.18
C TRP A 182 -16.92 5.28 -9.63
N ILE A 183 -18.02 5.45 -10.33
CA ILE A 183 -19.34 4.99 -9.88
C ILE A 183 -19.34 3.46 -9.89
N GLU A 184 -18.80 2.84 -10.95
CA GLU A 184 -18.56 1.40 -11.05
C GLU A 184 -17.65 0.91 -9.91
N PHE A 185 -16.47 1.51 -9.73
CA PHE A 185 -15.53 1.14 -8.66
C PHE A 185 -16.18 1.13 -7.28
N TYR A 186 -16.85 2.24 -6.94
CA TYR A 186 -17.43 2.42 -5.62
C TYR A 186 -18.66 1.54 -5.40
N ALA A 187 -19.49 1.36 -6.44
CA ALA A 187 -20.62 0.44 -6.38
C ALA A 187 -20.15 -1.00 -6.17
N GLU A 188 -19.22 -1.49 -6.98
CA GLU A 188 -18.85 -2.91 -6.95
C GLU A 188 -17.87 -3.24 -5.82
N HIS A 189 -16.75 -2.53 -5.78
CA HIS A 189 -15.60 -2.88 -4.94
C HIS A 189 -15.63 -2.24 -3.55
N ARG A 190 -16.59 -1.35 -3.27
CA ARG A 190 -16.82 -0.81 -1.92
C ARG A 190 -18.19 -1.24 -1.40
N LEU A 191 -19.27 -0.63 -1.87
CA LEU A 191 -20.61 -0.88 -1.34
C LEU A 191 -21.05 -2.34 -1.57
N GLY A 192 -20.94 -2.82 -2.80
CA GLY A 192 -21.40 -4.14 -3.21
C GLY A 192 -20.71 -5.27 -2.46
N TYR A 193 -19.39 -5.18 -2.33
CA TYR A 193 -18.60 -6.14 -1.54
C TYR A 193 -19.06 -6.20 -0.07
N GLN A 194 -19.21 -5.04 0.60
CA GLN A 194 -19.64 -4.99 2.01
C GLN A 194 -21.08 -5.49 2.19
N LEU A 195 -21.99 -5.16 1.27
CA LEU A 195 -23.38 -5.64 1.28
C LEU A 195 -23.44 -7.16 1.11
N LYS A 196 -22.64 -7.71 0.20
CA LYS A 196 -22.54 -9.15 0.00
C LYS A 196 -21.98 -9.83 1.26
N LEU A 197 -20.96 -9.26 1.88
CA LEU A 197 -20.41 -9.77 3.12
C LEU A 197 -21.47 -9.82 4.24
N ALA A 198 -22.26 -8.76 4.38
CA ALA A 198 -23.36 -8.72 5.34
C ALA A 198 -24.45 -9.77 5.06
N LEU A 199 -24.80 -9.98 3.79
CA LEU A 199 -25.72 -11.03 3.38
C LEU A 199 -25.17 -12.43 3.71
N ASP A 200 -23.92 -12.70 3.35
CA ASP A 200 -23.32 -14.02 3.50
C ASP A 200 -23.10 -14.38 4.98
N GLN A 201 -22.78 -13.39 5.83
CA GLN A 201 -22.54 -13.61 7.27
C GLN A 201 -23.81 -13.62 8.12
N TYR A 202 -24.78 -12.76 7.80
CA TYR A 202 -25.94 -12.52 8.67
C TYR A 202 -27.28 -12.85 8.01
N GLY A 203 -27.29 -13.24 6.74
CA GLY A 203 -28.52 -13.52 5.99
C GLY A 203 -29.39 -12.28 5.73
N ASP A 204 -28.84 -11.07 5.86
CA ASP A 204 -29.60 -9.83 5.72
C ASP A 204 -29.92 -9.52 4.25
N SER A 205 -30.93 -10.20 3.73
CA SER A 205 -31.46 -9.96 2.39
C SER A 205 -32.08 -8.58 2.22
N THR A 206 -32.54 -7.95 3.31
CA THR A 206 -33.21 -6.65 3.26
C THR A 206 -32.19 -5.54 2.97
N ILE A 207 -31.07 -5.49 3.71
CA ILE A 207 -30.03 -4.50 3.45
C ILE A 207 -29.39 -4.72 2.08
N TYR A 208 -29.18 -5.99 1.69
CA TYR A 208 -28.62 -6.33 0.40
C TYR A 208 -29.50 -5.82 -0.75
N GLN A 209 -30.79 -6.14 -0.77
CA GLN A 209 -31.71 -5.69 -1.83
C GLN A 209 -31.83 -4.16 -1.90
N ARG A 210 -31.91 -3.49 -0.74
CA ARG A 210 -31.93 -2.01 -0.69
C ARG A 210 -30.63 -1.41 -1.21
N GLY A 211 -29.49 -1.98 -0.85
CA GLY A 211 -28.18 -1.59 -1.35
C GLY A 211 -28.04 -1.78 -2.86
N GLN A 212 -28.51 -2.91 -3.40
CA GLN A 212 -28.56 -3.15 -4.85
C GLN A 212 -29.41 -2.08 -5.58
N ARG A 213 -30.55 -1.68 -5.01
CA ARG A 213 -31.36 -0.59 -5.55
C ARG A 213 -30.62 0.75 -5.50
N LEU A 214 -29.92 1.06 -4.41
CA LEU A 214 -29.10 2.28 -4.30
C LEU A 214 -28.01 2.30 -5.38
N MET A 215 -27.26 1.21 -5.54
CA MET A 215 -26.15 1.13 -6.50
C MET A 215 -26.62 1.34 -7.95
N LYS A 216 -27.80 0.82 -8.33
CA LYS A 216 -28.40 1.08 -9.66
C LYS A 216 -28.74 2.54 -9.93
N ASN A 217 -28.95 3.34 -8.88
CA ASN A 217 -29.30 4.75 -8.97
C ASN A 217 -28.14 5.67 -8.55
N LEU A 218 -26.95 5.11 -8.33
CA LEU A 218 -25.82 5.82 -7.74
C LEU A 218 -25.36 6.99 -8.62
N ALA A 219 -25.40 6.83 -9.95
CA ALA A 219 -25.02 7.86 -10.91
C ALA A 219 -25.78 9.18 -10.73
N LEU A 220 -27.04 9.13 -10.30
CA LEU A 220 -27.87 10.32 -10.06
C LEU A 220 -27.29 11.22 -8.96
N LEU A 221 -26.52 10.65 -8.02
CA LEU A 221 -25.87 11.41 -6.95
C LEU A 221 -24.62 12.17 -7.43
N PHE A 222 -24.14 11.87 -8.64
CA PHE A 222 -22.86 12.36 -9.17
C PHE A 222 -22.99 13.11 -10.50
N GLU A 223 -24.20 13.43 -10.97
CA GLU A 223 -24.44 14.06 -12.29
C GLU A 223 -23.67 15.36 -12.52
N ASN A 224 -23.30 16.08 -11.45
CA ASN A 224 -22.55 17.35 -11.51
C ASN A 224 -21.10 17.23 -11.01
N CYS A 225 -20.57 16.02 -10.85
CA CYS A 225 -19.24 15.76 -10.31
C CYS A 225 -18.28 15.26 -11.39
N ARG A 226 -17.14 15.96 -11.56
CA ARG A 226 -16.01 15.41 -12.33
C ARG A 226 -15.14 14.56 -11.40
N HIS A 227 -15.12 13.26 -11.63
CA HIS A 227 -14.25 12.35 -10.89
C HIS A 227 -12.86 12.34 -11.52
N ARG A 228 -11.83 12.48 -10.68
CA ARG A 228 -10.45 12.25 -11.09
C ARG A 228 -9.87 11.22 -10.16
N ALA A 229 -9.21 10.21 -10.72
CA ALA A 229 -8.47 9.24 -9.94
C ALA A 229 -7.40 9.96 -9.10
N MET A 230 -7.60 9.93 -7.79
CA MET A 230 -6.65 10.37 -6.79
C MET A 230 -6.17 9.14 -6.01
N LEU A 231 -5.05 9.26 -5.28
CA LEU A 231 -4.69 8.23 -4.32
C LEU A 231 -5.84 8.08 -3.30
N VAL A 232 -6.58 6.98 -3.41
CA VAL A 232 -7.56 6.54 -2.42
C VAL A 232 -6.91 5.40 -1.65
N THR A 233 -6.02 5.74 -0.73
CA THR A 233 -5.41 4.78 0.18
C THR A 233 -6.19 4.83 1.48
N TRP A 234 -7.16 3.92 1.64
CA TRP A 234 -7.67 3.51 2.94
C TRP A 234 -7.50 2.01 3.05
#